data_AF-A0A6I2A6B0-F1
#
_entry.id   AF-A0A6I2A6B0-F1
#
_cell.length_a   1.000
_cell.length_b   1.000
_cell.length_c   1.000
_cell.angle_alpha   90.00
_cell.angle_beta   90.00
_cell.angle_gamma   90.00
#
_symmetry.space_group_name_H-M   'P 1'
#
loop_
_entity.id
_entity.type
_entity.pdbx_description
1 polymer ?
#
loop_
_entity_poly.entity_id
_entity_poly.type
_entity_poly.pdbx_seq_one_letter_code
_entity_poly.pdbx_strand_id
1 'polypeptide(L)'
;MAIGKLYKIDDSEFVADVNYHVFQHPAATNWWGELTLVESVPLNEGDIFEIEFESRRKSRCHLKKKVNRAVSGFPSRYIYHVTGFSPIE
;
A
#
# COMPACT_ATOMS: atom_id res chain seq x y z
N MET A 1 -5.63 10.87 -7.68
CA MET A 1 -5.31 9.98 -6.54
C MET A 1 -6.37 8.92 -6.53
N ALA A 2 -5.99 7.67 -6.73
CA ALA A 2 -6.94 6.57 -6.69
C ALA A 2 -6.98 6.01 -5.26
N ILE A 3 -8.18 5.66 -4.82
CA ILE A 3 -8.43 5.08 -3.50
C ILE A 3 -8.63 3.59 -3.70
N GLY A 4 -7.84 2.80 -2.98
CA GLY A 4 -7.96 1.35 -2.91
C GLY A 4 -8.33 0.93 -1.50
N LYS A 5 -8.53 -0.37 -1.33
CA LYS A 5 -8.77 -0.99 -0.03
C LYS A 5 -7.61 -1.89 0.32
N LEU A 6 -7.22 -1.88 1.58
CA LEU A 6 -6.17 -2.74 2.10
C LEU A 6 -6.79 -3.84 2.94
N TYR A 7 -6.34 -5.06 2.68
CA TYR A 7 -6.74 -6.27 3.38
C TYR A 7 -5.51 -6.97 3.96
N LYS A 8 -5.65 -7.62 5.11
CA LYS A 8 -4.63 -8.55 5.62
C LYS A 8 -4.72 -9.87 4.86
N ILE A 9 -3.59 -10.47 4.50
CA ILE A 9 -3.61 -11.72 3.74
C ILE A 9 -4.07 -12.92 4.57
N ASP A 10 -3.77 -12.93 5.88
CA ASP A 10 -4.05 -14.09 6.74
C ASP A 10 -5.54 -14.39 6.91
N ASP A 11 -6.37 -13.36 7.05
CA ASP A 11 -7.82 -13.50 7.30
C ASP A 11 -8.69 -12.75 6.26
N SER A 12 -8.07 -12.16 5.22
CA SER A 12 -8.77 -11.24 4.30
C SER A 12 -9.54 -10.12 5.01
N GLU A 13 -9.12 -9.77 6.24
CA GLU A 13 -9.76 -8.75 7.05
C GLU A 13 -9.48 -7.38 6.44
N PHE A 14 -10.54 -6.57 6.28
CA PHE A 14 -10.41 -5.18 5.84
C PHE A 14 -9.65 -4.37 6.89
N VAL A 15 -8.59 -3.69 6.47
CA VAL A 15 -7.72 -2.93 7.36
C VAL A 15 -8.07 -1.44 7.30
N ALA A 16 -8.02 -0.86 6.11
CA ALA A 16 -8.23 0.56 5.90
C ALA A 16 -8.37 0.88 4.40
N ASP A 17 -8.98 2.03 4.11
CA ASP A 17 -8.86 2.66 2.79
C ASP A 17 -7.46 3.28 2.61
N VAL A 18 -6.94 3.18 1.39
CA VAL A 18 -5.57 3.57 1.06
C VAL A 18 -5.52 4.41 -0.19
N ASN A 19 -4.81 5.53 -0.13
CA ASN A 19 -4.42 6.26 -1.34
C ASN A 19 -3.17 5.60 -1.90
N TYR A 20 -3.21 5.19 -3.17
CA TYR A 20 -2.07 4.54 -3.80
C TYR A 20 -1.61 5.30 -5.05
N HIS A 21 -0.33 5.12 -5.35
CA HIS A 21 0.30 5.56 -6.58
C HIS A 21 1.23 4.45 -7.07
N VAL A 22 0.82 3.74 -8.12
CA VAL A 22 1.59 2.62 -8.68
C VAL A 22 2.50 3.13 -9.80
N PHE A 23 3.76 2.75 -9.74
CA PHE A 23 4.73 2.90 -10.81
C PHE A 23 4.89 1.54 -11.51
N GLN A 24 4.32 1.43 -12.71
CA GLN A 24 4.55 0.27 -13.57
C GLN A 24 5.77 0.54 -14.45
N HIS A 25 6.81 -0.29 -14.33
CA HIS A 25 7.87 -0.29 -15.33
C HIS A 25 7.48 -1.28 -16.44
N PRO A 26 7.46 -0.87 -17.73
CA PRO A 26 7.00 -1.72 -18.83
C PRO A 26 7.80 -3.02 -19.07
N ALA A 27 8.89 -3.22 -18.32
CA ALA A 27 9.77 -4.39 -18.40
C ALA A 27 9.78 -5.24 -17.12
N ALA A 28 9.00 -4.88 -16.09
CA ALA A 28 9.01 -5.56 -14.80
C ALA A 28 7.70 -6.33 -14.58
N THR A 29 7.81 -7.64 -14.29
CA THR A 29 6.70 -8.48 -13.82
C THR A 29 6.18 -8.05 -12.45
N ASN A 30 7.01 -7.31 -11.70
CA ASN A 30 6.72 -6.78 -10.39
C ASN A 30 6.32 -5.30 -10.52
N TRP A 31 5.30 -4.89 -9.77
CA TRP A 31 4.91 -3.49 -9.66
C TRP A 31 5.36 -2.95 -8.29
N TRP A 32 5.59 -1.65 -8.21
CA TRP A 32 5.91 -0.99 -6.97
C TRP A 32 5.23 0.37 -6.94
N GLY A 33 5.15 0.98 -5.77
CA GLY A 33 4.36 2.18 -5.61
C GLY A 33 4.56 2.85 -4.26
N GLU A 34 3.82 3.92 -4.07
CA GLU A 34 3.66 4.55 -2.77
C GLU A 34 2.20 4.43 -2.34
N LEU A 35 2.00 4.15 -1.07
CA LEU A 35 0.71 3.99 -0.44
C LEU A 35 0.63 4.85 0.82
N THR A 36 -0.47 5.54 1.02
CA THR A 36 -0.75 6.32 2.22
C THR A 36 -2.10 5.88 2.77
N LEU A 37 -2.14 5.50 4.04
CA LEU A 37 -3.39 5.15 4.69
C LEU A 37 -4.29 6.39 4.80
N VAL A 38 -5.57 6.25 4.45
CA VAL A 38 -6.58 7.32 4.65
C VAL A 38 -6.77 7.54 6.15
N GLU A 39 -6.88 6.45 6.89
CA GLU A 39 -7.01 6.42 8.35
C GLU A 39 -5.72 5.92 9.00
N SER A 40 -5.33 6.50 10.13
CA SER A 40 -4.09 6.12 10.81
C SER A 40 -4.27 4.81 11.57
N VAL A 41 -4.10 3.68 10.89
CA VAL A 41 -4.16 2.34 11.47
C VAL A 41 -2.75 1.79 11.73
N PRO A 42 -2.50 1.12 12.88
CA PRO A 42 -1.24 0.43 13.11
C PRO A 42 -1.10 -0.75 12.14
N LEU A 43 -0.05 -0.73 11.33
CA LEU A 43 0.37 -1.85 10.50
C LEU A 43 1.64 -2.45 11.09
N ASN A 44 1.74 -3.78 11.13
CA ASN A 44 2.99 -4.44 11.49
C ASN A 44 3.93 -4.42 10.29
N GLU A 45 5.19 -4.04 10.52
CA GLU A 45 6.22 -4.08 9.49
C GLU A 45 6.63 -5.52 9.22
N GLY A 46 6.54 -5.95 7.95
CA GLY A 46 6.90 -7.30 7.52
C GLY A 46 5.71 -8.16 7.09
N ASP A 47 4.49 -7.76 7.46
CA ASP A 47 3.27 -8.45 7.03
C ASP A 47 3.03 -8.28 5.52
N ILE A 48 2.32 -9.28 4.97
CA ILE A 48 1.86 -9.27 3.59
C ILE A 48 0.42 -8.77 3.59
N PHE A 49 0.14 -7.83 2.70
CA PHE A 49 -1.18 -7.26 2.52
C PHE A 49 -1.70 -7.52 1.11
N GLU A 50 -3.01 -7.56 0.97
CA GLU A 50 -3.69 -7.56 -0.31
C GLU A 50 -4.28 -6.17 -0.54
N ILE A 51 -3.91 -5.53 -1.65
CA ILE A 51 -4.52 -4.28 -2.08
C ILE A 51 -5.58 -4.58 -3.14
N GLU A 52 -6.75 -4.01 -2.96
CA GLU A 52 -7.80 -3.95 -3.97
C GLU A 52 -7.77 -2.55 -4.61
N PHE A 53 -7.51 -2.53 -5.91
CA PHE A 53 -7.51 -1.32 -6.72
C PHE A 53 -8.95 -0.90 -7.06
N GLU A 54 -9.13 0.34 -7.49
CA GLU A 54 -10.44 0.88 -7.91
C GLU A 54 -11.08 0.07 -9.05
N SER A 55 -10.24 -0.56 -9.89
CA SER A 55 -10.64 -1.47 -10.95
C SER A 55 -11.13 -2.84 -10.47
N ARG A 56 -11.30 -3.04 -9.14
CA ARG A 56 -11.57 -4.32 -8.46
C ARG A 56 -10.51 -5.40 -8.67
N ARG A 57 -9.35 -5.01 -9.20
CA ARG A 57 -8.20 -5.88 -9.33
C ARG A 57 -7.52 -6.02 -7.98
N LYS A 58 -7.02 -7.21 -7.69
CA LYS A 58 -6.38 -7.50 -6.42
C LYS A 58 -4.94 -7.88 -6.64
N SER A 59 -4.08 -7.46 -5.74
CA SER A 59 -2.68 -7.86 -5.78
C SER A 59 -2.09 -7.94 -4.39
N ARG A 60 -1.19 -8.90 -4.22
CA ARG A 60 -0.47 -9.11 -2.98
C ARG A 60 0.79 -8.26 -2.98
N CYS A 61 1.02 -7.61 -1.85
CA CYS A 61 2.10 -6.64 -1.72
C CYS A 61 2.68 -6.61 -0.31
N HIS A 62 3.95 -6.24 -0.22
CA HIS A 62 4.58 -5.89 1.04
C HIS A 62 4.53 -4.38 1.24
N LEU A 63 4.23 -3.96 2.46
CA LEU A 63 4.30 -2.56 2.87
C LEU A 63 5.54 -2.34 3.72
N LYS A 64 6.39 -1.42 3.27
CA LYS A 64 7.54 -0.95 4.04
C LYS A 64 7.33 0.50 4.41
N LYS A 65 7.30 0.80 5.71
CA LYS A 65 7.10 2.17 6.20
C LYS A 65 8.26 3.05 5.73
N LYS A 66 7.95 4.08 4.97
CA LYS A 66 8.90 5.12 4.60
C LYS A 66 8.83 6.15 5.71
N VAL A 67 9.75 6.07 6.66
CA VAL A 67 9.85 7.05 7.75
C VAL A 67 10.14 8.40 7.11
N ASN A 68 9.17 9.30 7.16
CA ASN A 68 9.38 10.67 6.71
C ASN A 68 10.43 11.31 7.61
N ARG A 69 11.56 11.67 7.00
CA ARG A 69 12.55 12.60 7.53
C ARG A 69 11.82 13.80 8.10
N ALA A 70 12.06 14.11 9.38
CA ALA A 70 11.36 15.09 10.20
C ALA A 70 10.85 16.31 9.42
N VAL A 71 9.53 16.43 9.27
CA VAL A 71 8.90 17.66 8.80
C VAL A 71 8.27 18.32 10.00
N SER A 72 8.89 19.39 10.48
CA SER A 72 8.39 20.22 11.58
C SER A 72 7.02 20.78 11.21
N GLY A 73 5.96 20.39 11.95
CA GLY A 73 4.70 21.13 11.97
C GLY A 73 3.43 20.46 11.43
N PHE A 74 3.47 19.25 10.84
CA PHE A 74 2.27 18.54 10.37
C PHE A 74 2.14 17.16 11.01
N PRO A 75 0.91 16.67 11.31
CA PRO A 75 0.72 15.31 11.80
C PRO A 75 1.33 14.33 10.78
N SER A 76 2.16 13.41 11.26
CA SER A 76 2.93 12.50 10.42
C SER A 76 1.99 11.56 9.67
N ARG A 77 1.64 11.92 8.43
CA ARG A 77 1.09 10.97 7.46
C ARG A 77 2.21 10.02 7.06
N TYR A 78 2.06 8.76 7.45
CA TYR A 78 3.00 7.71 7.08
C TYR A 78 2.80 7.34 5.62
N ILE A 79 3.87 7.49 4.85
CA ILE A 79 3.96 6.99 3.48
C ILE A 79 4.58 5.60 3.57
N TYR A 80 4.00 4.64 2.87
CA TYR A 80 4.49 3.28 2.75
C TYR A 80 4.99 3.06 1.33
N HIS A 81 6.16 2.47 1.19
CA HIS A 81 6.61 1.93 -0.08
C HIS A 81 5.95 0.55 -0.23
N VAL A 82 5.17 0.40 -1.30
CA VAL A 82 4.51 -0.86 -1.63
C VAL A 82 5.29 -1.58 -2.73
N THR A 83 5.52 -2.87 -2.55
CA THR A 83 6.14 -3.73 -3.57
C THR A 83 5.23 -4.93 -3.81
N GLY A 84 4.67 -5.02 -5.01
CA GLY A 84 3.85 -6.12 -5.46
C GLY A 84 4.70 -7.25 -6.03
N PHE A 85 4.40 -8.47 -5.62
CA PHE A 85 5.03 -9.69 -6.09
C PHE A 85 4.07 -10.56 -6.92
N SER A 86 2.80 -10.15 -7.04
CA SER A 86 1.85 -10.73 -7.98
C SER A 86 1.56 -9.73 -9.11
N PRO A 87 1.22 -10.22 -10.32
CA PRO A 87 0.56 -9.38 -11.32
C PRO A 87 -0.72 -8.76 -10.74
N ILE A 88 -1.10 -7.62 -11.30
CA ILE A 88 -2.39 -6.98 -11.00
C ILE A 88 -3.44 -7.66 -11.89
N GLU A 89 -4.08 -8.71 -11.35
CA GLU A 89 -5.16 -9.46 -12.01
C GLU A 89 -6.54 -8.88 -11.69
#